data_AF-A0A1Y4HA65-F1
#
_entry.id   AF-A0A1Y4HA65-F1
#
_cell.length_a   1.000
_cell.length_b   1.000
_cell.length_c   1.000
_cell.angle_alpha   90.00
_cell.angle_beta   90.00
_cell.angle_gamma   90.00
#
_symmetry.space_group_name_H-M   'P 1'
#
loop_
_entity.id
_entity.type
_entity.pdbx_description
1 polymer ?
#
loop_
_entity_poly.entity_id
_entity_poly.type
_entity_poly.pdbx_seq_one_letter_code
_entity_poly.pdbx_strand_id
1 'polypeptide(L)'
;MDLNELRSLAANMTGKVVSATGELVEKGKKQVDILSLENKLAKAQRQLGALVYSLSRSGQQNPALVQKYIDEIAQLESQLEQASQTGKQDEFVTVTTASPVCPQCGRAVSQEDVFCSGCGARL
;
A
#
# COMPACT_ATOMS: atom_id res chain seq x y z
N MET A 1 41.85 -14.17 16.70
CA MET A 1 40.44 -14.16 17.13
C MET A 1 39.99 -15.60 17.16
N ASP A 2 39.99 -16.21 18.33
CA ASP A 2 39.76 -17.64 18.53
C ASP A 2 38.31 -18.01 18.22
N LEU A 3 38.13 -18.99 17.32
CA LEU A 3 36.83 -19.50 16.89
C LEU A 3 35.99 -20.03 18.07
N ASN A 4 36.66 -20.40 19.16
CA ASN A 4 36.06 -20.92 20.38
C ASN A 4 35.48 -19.81 21.28
N GLU A 5 36.09 -18.61 21.29
CA GLU A 5 35.53 -17.45 21.99
C GLU A 5 34.30 -16.87 21.27
N LEU A 6 34.30 -16.89 19.93
CA LEU A 6 33.12 -16.54 19.12
C LEU A 6 31.94 -17.48 19.39
N ARG A 7 32.21 -18.77 19.60
CA ARG A 7 31.19 -19.79 19.86
C ARG A 7 30.60 -19.67 21.27
N SER A 8 31.41 -19.36 22.28
CA SER A 8 30.92 -19.14 23.66
C SER A 8 30.17 -17.82 23.82
N LEU A 9 30.59 -16.78 23.10
CA LEU A 9 29.87 -15.50 23.03
C LEU A 9 28.53 -15.66 22.30
N ALA A 10 28.48 -16.48 21.24
CA ALA A 10 27.24 -16.85 20.55
C ALA A 10 26.30 -17.73 21.39
N ALA A 11 26.85 -18.60 22.26
CA ALA A 11 26.09 -19.47 23.15
C ALA A 11 25.41 -18.73 24.32
N ASN A 12 25.94 -17.56 24.74
CA ASN A 12 25.31 -16.72 25.77
C ASN A 12 24.34 -15.67 25.18
N MET A 13 24.31 -15.50 23.87
CA MET A 13 23.46 -14.56 23.13
C MET A 13 22.29 -15.25 22.41
N THR A 14 21.99 -16.49 22.74
CA THR A 14 21.14 -17.37 21.91
C THR A 14 19.63 -17.11 22.05
N GLY A 15 19.17 -16.38 23.08
CA GLY A 15 17.74 -16.08 23.24
C GLY A 15 17.24 -14.91 22.40
N LYS A 16 17.94 -13.76 22.47
CA LYS A 16 17.50 -12.51 21.82
C LYS A 16 18.02 -12.34 20.38
N VAL A 17 19.16 -12.93 20.05
CA VAL A 17 19.70 -12.86 18.68
C VAL A 17 18.98 -13.82 17.74
N VAL A 18 18.56 -15.00 18.21
CA VAL A 18 17.82 -15.99 17.40
C VAL A 18 16.36 -15.57 17.16
N SER A 19 15.71 -14.92 18.12
CA SER A 19 14.36 -14.38 17.92
C SER A 19 14.37 -13.18 16.98
N ALA A 20 15.34 -12.26 17.14
CA ALA A 20 15.48 -11.09 16.28
C ALA A 20 15.81 -11.46 14.81
N THR A 21 16.60 -12.51 14.55
CA THR A 21 16.83 -12.99 13.18
C THR A 21 15.58 -13.61 12.56
N GLY A 22 14.76 -14.33 13.34
CA GLY A 22 13.47 -14.86 12.88
C GLY A 22 12.49 -13.76 12.49
N GLU A 23 12.32 -12.75 13.35
CA GLU A 23 11.42 -11.61 13.12
C GLU A 23 11.82 -10.76 11.90
N LEU A 24 13.13 -10.56 11.69
CA LEU A 24 13.65 -9.86 10.50
C LEU A 24 13.38 -10.63 9.21
N VAL A 25 13.52 -11.96 9.23
CA VAL A 25 13.21 -12.82 8.07
C VAL A 25 11.72 -12.82 7.76
N GLU A 26 10.86 -12.88 8.78
CA GLU A 26 9.41 -12.82 8.58
C GLU A 26 8.96 -11.45 8.05
N LYS A 27 9.49 -10.35 8.57
CA LYS A 27 9.25 -9.00 8.02
C LYS A 27 9.74 -8.88 6.58
N GLY A 28 10.92 -9.43 6.27
CA GLY A 28 11.46 -9.44 4.91
C GLY A 28 10.57 -10.21 3.93
N LYS A 29 10.07 -11.39 4.32
CA LYS A 29 9.11 -12.16 3.50
C LYS A 29 7.83 -11.38 3.23
N LYS A 30 7.23 -10.80 4.28
CA LYS A 30 6.04 -9.96 4.16
C LYS A 30 6.27 -8.77 3.22
N GLN A 31 7.43 -8.12 3.30
CA GLN A 31 7.77 -6.99 2.42
C GLN A 31 7.86 -7.42 0.94
N VAL A 32 8.46 -8.59 0.68
CA VAL A 32 8.52 -9.15 -0.68
C VAL A 32 7.13 -9.51 -1.20
N ASP A 33 6.27 -10.07 -0.35
CA ASP A 33 4.89 -10.41 -0.71
C ASP A 33 4.06 -9.16 -1.04
N ILE A 34 4.20 -8.08 -0.26
CA ILE A 34 3.56 -6.78 -0.53
C ILE A 34 4.02 -6.25 -1.90
N LEU A 35 5.32 -6.19 -2.16
CA LEU A 35 5.86 -5.73 -3.44
C LEU A 35 5.38 -6.59 -4.62
N SER A 36 5.23 -7.91 -4.41
CA SER A 36 4.69 -8.82 -5.41
C SER A 36 3.22 -8.52 -5.72
N LEU A 37 2.41 -8.29 -4.69
CA LEU A 37 1.00 -7.91 -4.82
C LEU A 37 0.84 -6.55 -5.51
N GLU A 38 1.65 -5.55 -5.16
CA GLU A 38 1.64 -4.23 -5.82
C GLU A 38 1.93 -4.35 -7.32
N ASN A 39 2.93 -5.16 -7.70
CA ASN A 39 3.25 -5.39 -9.10
C ASN A 39 2.12 -6.11 -9.86
N LYS A 40 1.46 -7.09 -9.22
CA LYS A 40 0.30 -7.78 -9.80
C LYS A 40 -0.87 -6.82 -9.99
N LEU A 41 -1.17 -6.00 -9.00
CA LEU A 41 -2.22 -4.98 -9.06
C LEU A 41 -1.97 -4.00 -10.20
N ALA A 42 -0.76 -3.43 -10.29
CA ALA A 42 -0.39 -2.52 -11.35
C ALA A 42 -0.50 -3.16 -12.74
N LYS A 43 -0.15 -4.45 -12.87
CA LYS A 43 -0.30 -5.19 -14.13
C LYS A 43 -1.77 -5.40 -14.49
N ALA A 44 -2.61 -5.80 -13.54
CA ALA A 44 -4.04 -6.02 -13.75
C ALA A 44 -4.75 -4.72 -14.16
N GLN A 45 -4.46 -3.60 -13.49
CA GLN A 45 -5.00 -2.28 -13.85
C GLN A 45 -4.61 -1.87 -15.28
N ARG A 46 -3.36 -2.11 -15.69
CA ARG A 46 -2.92 -1.87 -17.08
C ARG A 46 -3.66 -2.75 -18.09
N GLN A 47 -3.88 -4.02 -17.76
CA GLN A 47 -4.62 -4.95 -18.62
C GLN A 47 -6.08 -4.51 -18.77
N LEU A 48 -6.74 -4.12 -17.68
CA LEU A 48 -8.09 -3.58 -17.71
C LEU A 48 -8.15 -2.31 -18.58
N GLY A 49 -7.21 -1.38 -18.43
CA GLY A 49 -7.15 -0.18 -19.25
C GLY A 49 -6.99 -0.48 -20.75
N ALA A 50 -6.10 -1.42 -21.10
CA ALA A 50 -5.91 -1.87 -22.48
C ALA A 50 -7.17 -2.55 -23.05
N LEU A 51 -7.87 -3.34 -22.24
CA LEU A 51 -9.14 -3.98 -22.59
C LEU A 51 -10.25 -2.95 -22.84
N VAL A 52 -10.45 -2.01 -21.92
CA VAL A 52 -11.48 -0.97 -22.06
C VAL A 52 -11.22 -0.11 -23.28
N TYR A 53 -9.95 0.25 -23.52
CA TYR A 53 -9.56 0.98 -24.72
C TYR A 53 -9.85 0.17 -26.00
N SER A 54 -9.49 -1.12 -26.04
CA SER A 54 -9.69 -1.94 -27.24
C SER A 54 -11.17 -2.14 -27.56
N LEU A 55 -11.99 -2.42 -26.55
CA LEU A 55 -13.45 -2.52 -26.64
C LEU A 55 -14.07 -1.20 -27.14
N SER A 56 -13.67 -0.07 -26.55
CA SER A 56 -14.17 1.24 -26.95
C SER A 56 -13.78 1.61 -28.39
N ARG A 57 -12.54 1.29 -28.78
CA ARG A 57 -12.03 1.54 -30.14
C ARG A 57 -12.70 0.65 -31.19
N SER A 58 -12.99 -0.60 -30.87
CA SER A 58 -13.66 -1.54 -31.78
C SER A 58 -15.18 -1.36 -31.82
N GLY A 59 -15.74 -0.50 -30.95
CA GLY A 59 -17.19 -0.35 -30.79
C GLY A 59 -17.88 -1.58 -30.19
N GLN A 60 -17.11 -2.51 -29.62
CA GLN A 60 -17.63 -3.71 -28.99
C GLN A 60 -17.83 -3.49 -27.50
N GLN A 61 -18.89 -4.06 -26.95
CA GLN A 61 -19.17 -4.04 -25.52
C GLN A 61 -19.04 -5.44 -24.96
N ASN A 62 -18.27 -5.59 -23.89
CA ASN A 62 -18.19 -6.83 -23.13
C ASN A 62 -18.14 -6.53 -21.63
N PRO A 63 -19.28 -6.10 -21.04
CA PRO A 63 -19.32 -5.68 -19.64
C PRO A 63 -18.97 -6.83 -18.68
N ALA A 64 -19.31 -8.07 -19.03
CA ALA A 64 -18.98 -9.23 -18.22
C ALA A 64 -17.47 -9.45 -18.10
N LEU A 65 -16.71 -9.26 -19.18
CA LEU A 65 -15.25 -9.39 -19.15
C LEU A 65 -14.62 -8.23 -18.37
N VAL A 66 -15.10 -7.01 -18.56
CA VAL A 66 -14.66 -5.83 -17.79
C VAL A 66 -14.89 -6.04 -16.29
N GLN A 67 -16.08 -6.52 -15.91
CA GLN A 67 -16.41 -6.79 -14.51
C GLN A 67 -15.49 -7.83 -13.89
N LYS A 68 -15.17 -8.92 -14.60
CA LYS A 68 -14.22 -9.93 -14.09
C LYS A 68 -12.86 -9.33 -13.74
N TYR A 69 -12.32 -8.45 -14.59
CA TYR A 69 -11.06 -7.77 -14.30
C TYR A 69 -11.17 -6.81 -13.10
N ILE A 70 -12.31 -6.14 -12.93
CA ILE A 70 -12.57 -5.30 -11.76
C ILE A 70 -12.60 -6.15 -10.48
N ASP A 71 -13.27 -7.30 -10.50
CA ASP A 71 -13.35 -8.20 -9.36
C ASP A 71 -11.96 -8.76 -8.99
N GLU A 72 -11.14 -9.13 -9.97
CA GLU A 72 -9.75 -9.57 -9.76
C GLU A 72 -8.89 -8.45 -9.15
N ILE A 73 -9.04 -7.21 -9.60
CA ILE A 73 -8.34 -6.04 -9.04
C ILE A 73 -8.78 -5.82 -7.59
N ALA A 74 -10.08 -5.86 -7.30
CA ALA A 74 -10.62 -5.70 -5.95
C ALA A 74 -10.08 -6.79 -4.99
N GLN A 75 -9.94 -8.03 -5.48
CA GLN A 75 -9.32 -9.11 -4.71
C GLN A 75 -7.84 -8.86 -4.42
N LEU A 76 -7.08 -8.33 -5.38
CA LEU A 76 -5.68 -7.98 -5.18
C LEU A 76 -5.52 -6.81 -4.19
N GLU A 77 -6.38 -5.79 -4.28
CA GLU A 77 -6.43 -4.67 -3.34
C GLU A 77 -6.70 -5.17 -1.91
N SER A 78 -7.70 -6.04 -1.73
CA SER A 78 -8.00 -6.62 -0.41
C SER A 78 -6.84 -7.45 0.16
N GLN A 79 -6.14 -8.23 -0.68
CA GLN A 79 -4.96 -8.99 -0.24
C GLN A 79 -3.82 -8.05 0.19
N LEU A 80 -3.66 -6.93 -0.51
CA LEU A 80 -2.63 -5.94 -0.22
C LEU A 80 -2.90 -5.19 1.09
N GLU A 81 -4.17 -4.85 1.34
CA GLU A 81 -4.61 -4.31 2.63
C GLU A 81 -4.32 -5.28 3.77
N GLN A 82 -4.68 -6.55 3.63
CA GLN A 82 -4.40 -7.58 4.64
C GLN A 82 -2.89 -7.76 4.89
N ALA A 83 -2.07 -7.75 3.83
CA ALA A 83 -0.62 -7.89 3.93
C ALA A 83 0.05 -6.66 4.58
N SER A 84 -0.48 -5.45 4.32
CA SER A 84 0.08 -4.18 4.82
C SER A 84 -0.39 -3.79 6.24
N GLN A 85 -1.49 -4.37 6.73
CA GLN A 85 -2.04 -4.08 8.07
C GLN A 85 -1.14 -4.52 9.25
N THR A 86 -0.02 -5.22 9.02
CA THR A 86 0.97 -5.50 10.10
C THR A 86 1.95 -4.32 10.35
N GLY A 87 1.79 -3.18 9.66
CA GLY A 87 2.71 -2.02 9.76
C GLY A 87 2.05 -0.68 10.10
N LYS A 88 0.73 -0.65 10.34
CA LYS A 88 0.00 0.58 10.71
C LYS A 88 -0.40 0.57 12.19
N GLN A 89 0.60 0.68 13.07
CA GLN A 89 0.42 1.15 14.44
C GLN A 89 1.45 2.25 14.70
N ASP A 90 1.37 3.34 13.94
CA ASP A 90 1.85 4.67 14.33
C ASP A 90 1.45 5.65 13.23
N GLU A 91 0.16 6.00 13.18
CA GLU A 91 -0.21 7.36 12.78
C GLU A 91 -1.49 7.71 13.52
N PHE A 92 -1.28 8.30 14.69
CA PHE A 92 -2.30 8.96 15.49
C PHE A 92 -2.79 10.18 14.70
N VAL A 93 -3.79 10.00 13.83
CA VAL A 93 -4.55 11.13 13.27
C VAL A 93 -5.75 11.38 14.17
N THR A 94 -5.50 11.91 15.37
CA THR A 94 -6.50 12.73 16.04
C THR A 94 -6.56 14.07 15.33
N VAL A 95 -7.48 14.22 14.38
CA VAL A 95 -7.89 15.57 13.94
C VAL A 95 -9.20 15.89 14.62
N THR A 96 -9.08 16.39 15.84
CA THR A 96 -10.09 17.24 16.46
C THR A 96 -9.55 18.65 16.50
N THR A 97 -9.41 19.26 15.33
CA THR A 97 -9.44 20.71 15.13
C THR A 97 -9.99 20.93 13.73
N ALA A 98 -11.12 21.63 13.61
CA ALA A 98 -11.81 21.85 12.35
C ALA A 98 -10.94 22.67 11.37
N SER A 99 -10.18 21.99 10.52
CA SER A 99 -9.54 22.62 9.36
C SER A 99 -10.64 23.04 8.37
N PRO A 100 -10.57 24.25 7.79
CA PRO A 100 -11.52 24.68 6.77
C PRO A 100 -11.52 23.70 5.60
N VAL A 101 -12.67 23.53 4.97
CA VAL A 101 -12.84 22.70 3.77
C VAL A 101 -13.07 23.60 2.56
N CYS A 102 -12.51 23.21 1.41
CA CYS A 102 -12.71 23.93 0.17
C CYS A 102 -14.21 23.86 -0.24
N PRO A 103 -14.88 24.99 -0.48
CA PRO A 103 -16.30 24.99 -0.86
C PRO A 103 -16.57 24.45 -2.27
N GLN A 104 -15.54 24.34 -3.12
CA GLN A 104 -15.68 23.87 -4.50
C GLN A 104 -15.52 22.34 -4.63
N CYS A 105 -14.57 21.73 -3.92
CA CYS A 105 -14.27 20.31 -4.05
C CYS A 105 -14.31 19.51 -2.74
N GLY A 106 -14.57 20.16 -1.60
CA GLY A 106 -14.68 19.52 -0.29
C GLY A 106 -13.36 19.05 0.32
N ARG A 107 -12.21 19.34 -0.30
CA ARG A 107 -10.90 18.94 0.23
C ARG A 107 -10.52 19.80 1.43
N ALA A 108 -9.94 19.21 2.47
CA ALA A 108 -9.41 19.94 3.62
C ALA A 108 -8.29 20.88 3.18
N VAL A 109 -8.32 22.11 3.69
CA VAL A 109 -7.36 23.17 3.40
C VAL A 109 -6.88 23.79 4.71
N SER A 110 -5.65 24.31 4.72
CA SER A 110 -5.10 25.02 5.87
C SER A 110 -5.69 26.43 5.95
N GLN A 111 -5.78 27.01 7.14
CA GLN A 111 -6.29 28.39 7.30
C GLN A 111 -5.42 29.46 6.62
N GLU A 112 -4.18 29.12 6.30
CA GLU A 112 -3.22 29.98 5.59
C GLU A 112 -3.23 29.78 4.07
N ASP A 113 -3.96 28.81 3.55
CA ASP A 113 -4.02 28.54 2.11
C ASP A 113 -4.87 29.61 1.40
N VAL A 114 -4.28 30.30 0.43
CA VAL A 114 -5.00 31.24 -0.46
C VAL A 114 -5.70 30.51 -1.61
N PHE A 115 -5.22 29.30 -1.94
CA PHE A 115 -5.73 28.47 -3.03
C PHE A 115 -5.83 27.00 -2.61
N CYS A 116 -6.87 26.30 -3.07
CA CYS A 116 -7.04 24.88 -2.85
C CYS A 116 -6.06 24.07 -3.70
N SER A 117 -5.21 23.28 -3.06
CA SER A 117 -4.28 22.35 -3.71
C SER A 117 -4.96 21.24 -4.53
N GLY A 118 -6.25 20.99 -4.31
CA GLY A 118 -7.01 19.95 -5.03
C GLY A 118 -7.67 20.43 -6.32
N CYS A 119 -8.28 21.62 -6.31
CA CYS A 119 -9.07 22.12 -7.44
C CYS A 119 -8.63 23.47 -7.99
N GLY A 120 -7.68 24.15 -7.34
CA GLY A 120 -7.19 25.48 -7.75
C GLY A 120 -8.14 26.64 -7.42
N ALA A 121 -9.29 26.38 -6.77
CA ALA A 121 -10.20 27.44 -6.32
C ALA A 121 -9.52 28.32 -5.26
N ARG A 122 -9.80 29.63 -5.31
CA ARG A 122 -9.39 30.58 -4.27
C ARG A 122 -10.22 30.37 -3.00
N LEU A 123 -9.57 30.34 -1.83
CA LEU A 123 -10.17 30.06 -0.52
C LEU A 123 -10.55 31.33 0.24
#